data_AF-G2IGT2-F1
#
_entry.id   AF-G2IGT2-F1
#
_cell.length_a   1.000
_cell.length_b   1.000
_cell.length_c   1.000
_cell.angle_alpha   90.00
_cell.angle_beta   90.00
_cell.angle_gamma   90.00
#
_symmetry.space_group_name_H-M   'P 1'
#
loop_
_entity.id
_entity.type
_entity.pdbx_description
1 polymer ?
#
loop_
_entity_poly.entity_id
_entity_poly.type
_entity_poly.pdbx_seq_one_letter_code
_entity_poly.pdbx_strand_id
1 'polypeptide(L)'
;MLKLNIKQLILSYIFYLFFTPSALTFAKNIDVNNDGVINHIDLQIIGSHIGSNKKQYDVNDDGLVDALDIATIAKQIPSSQDSEAIFTAYDSNGMSLDSFSKNNLINAISLASKNNGVVKYNDFIVWDNTNYFVYSDNEPNTSSKSLRDAVNSASSLDNSIVISKNGNIVYNKNLNFKKIIGVTRANVNLRSEPNMSARTEITIPEGTLLEVSEIKNGFYNVLYYDTNNNLKTGYIPSYIDIIQDDMNQSQLGYISAREESNGDPGAIGLNPNDKGGTSFGVWQLSSKAGSVDEFLEFIKDKDGEIYDKLIKAKQNDNGNFESNFIYAWKEIASNRYEDFYEMQRLFIKRNYYDSLIKIANKNNINIDYLLNYSSVSNMLWSTSVQHGASGTVNIIKKISLDSSIESIIESIYTERLNIISKSYPPNSSNPGIVSLYNGIKTRLENEKNEILRIYKRELSY
;
A
#
# COMPACT_ATOMS: atom_id res chain seq x y z
N MET A 1 23.37 22.04 82.53
CA MET A 1 23.55 23.50 82.37
C MET A 1 24.72 23.73 81.42
N LEU A 2 24.69 24.81 80.64
CA LEU A 2 25.60 25.20 79.55
C LEU A 2 25.31 24.64 78.14
N LYS A 3 24.61 25.49 77.38
CA LYS A 3 24.70 25.65 75.93
C LYS A 3 26.08 26.18 75.52
N LEU A 4 26.51 25.82 74.31
CA LEU A 4 27.09 26.64 73.22
C LEU A 4 28.08 25.74 72.44
N ASN A 5 27.83 25.41 71.17
CA ASN A 5 27.93 26.25 69.96
C ASN A 5 29.36 26.71 69.71
N ILE A 6 29.98 26.25 68.62
CA ILE A 6 30.87 27.02 67.74
C ILE A 6 31.00 26.24 66.42
N LYS A 7 30.29 26.76 65.41
CA LYS A 7 30.79 26.79 64.02
C LYS A 7 32.17 27.44 64.05
N GLN A 8 33.19 26.66 63.73
CA GLN A 8 34.54 27.03 63.23
C GLN A 8 35.30 25.70 63.23
N LEU A 9 36.13 25.28 62.28
CA LEU A 9 36.68 25.81 61.04
C LEU A 9 37.30 24.54 60.41
N ILE A 10 36.91 24.14 59.20
CA ILE A 10 37.76 24.20 58.00
C ILE A 10 39.15 23.53 58.13
N LEU A 11 39.37 22.56 57.22
CA LEU A 11 40.64 22.02 56.70
C LEU A 11 41.48 21.04 57.56
N SER A 12 41.38 19.78 57.13
CA SER A 12 42.47 19.00 56.52
C SER A 12 43.36 18.10 57.40
N TYR A 13 43.69 16.98 56.75
CA TYR A 13 44.79 16.02 56.97
C TYR A 13 44.60 14.81 57.90
N ILE A 14 44.42 13.66 57.24
CA ILE A 14 45.21 12.42 57.34
C ILE A 14 45.54 11.91 58.76
N PHE A 15 44.98 10.75 59.12
CA PHE A 15 45.77 9.54 59.38
C PHE A 15 44.87 8.29 59.41
N TYR A 16 45.34 7.24 58.74
CA TYR A 16 44.75 5.90 58.73
C TYR A 16 45.17 5.14 60.00
N LEU A 17 44.28 4.25 60.47
CA LEU A 17 44.50 3.00 61.25
C LEU A 17 43.96 2.91 62.71
N PHE A 18 42.83 2.18 62.77
CA PHE A 18 42.33 1.20 63.76
C PHE A 18 41.95 1.61 65.19
N PHE A 19 40.62 1.65 65.44
CA PHE A 19 39.89 0.56 66.12
C PHE A 19 38.38 0.71 65.83
N THR A 20 37.75 -0.33 65.27
CA THR A 20 36.28 -0.53 65.14
C THR A 20 35.75 -1.29 66.37
N PRO A 21 34.42 -1.50 66.59
CA PRO A 21 33.26 -1.10 65.78
C PRO A 21 32.10 -0.49 66.61
N SER A 22 31.28 0.36 66.00
CA SER A 22 29.82 0.19 66.04
C SER A 22 29.10 1.20 65.14
N ALA A 23 28.32 0.64 64.22
CA ALA A 23 27.25 1.25 63.43
C ALA A 23 27.67 2.24 62.33
N LEU A 24 28.27 1.72 61.25
CA LEU A 24 27.86 2.17 59.92
C LEU A 24 26.62 1.37 59.51
N THR A 25 25.49 2.04 59.41
CA THR A 25 24.37 1.57 58.58
C THR A 25 24.86 1.53 57.14
N PHE A 26 25.18 0.34 56.64
CA PHE A 26 25.41 0.14 55.21
C PHE A 26 24.13 0.53 54.46
N ALA A 27 24.25 1.36 53.45
CA ALA A 27 23.21 1.47 52.42
C ALA A 27 22.96 0.07 51.87
N LYS A 28 21.70 -0.31 51.82
CA LYS A 28 21.26 -1.66 51.47
C LYS A 28 21.48 -1.90 49.98
N ASN A 29 22.02 -3.05 49.60
CA ASN A 29 22.38 -3.32 48.21
C ASN A 29 21.12 -3.59 47.38
N ILE A 30 20.61 -2.55 46.71
CA ILE A 30 19.42 -2.59 45.86
C ILE A 30 19.78 -3.06 44.43
N ASP A 31 21.02 -2.86 44.03
CA ASP A 31 21.65 -3.42 42.83
C ASP A 31 22.11 -4.85 43.15
N VAL A 32 21.37 -5.86 42.70
CA VAL A 32 21.59 -7.26 43.10
C VAL A 32 22.59 -7.97 42.19
N ASN A 33 22.92 -7.37 41.04
CA ASN A 33 23.92 -7.90 40.10
C ASN A 33 25.29 -7.16 40.21
N ASN A 34 25.34 -6.06 40.97
CA ASN A 34 26.49 -5.17 41.19
C ASN A 34 27.07 -4.57 39.90
N ASP A 35 26.23 -4.29 38.89
CA ASP A 35 26.65 -3.63 37.65
C ASP A 35 26.68 -2.10 37.76
N GLY A 36 26.22 -1.55 38.88
CA GLY A 36 26.16 -0.12 39.17
C GLY A 36 24.88 0.56 38.67
N VAL A 37 23.90 -0.19 38.16
CA VAL A 37 22.64 0.30 37.57
C VAL A 37 21.46 -0.49 38.11
N ILE A 38 20.54 0.18 38.82
CA ILE A 38 19.30 -0.45 39.31
C ILE A 38 18.25 -0.48 38.18
N ASN A 39 17.98 -1.64 37.60
CA ASN A 39 17.06 -1.82 36.46
C ASN A 39 16.25 -3.14 36.50
N HIS A 40 15.66 -3.54 35.37
CA HIS A 40 14.81 -4.74 35.30
C HIS A 40 15.58 -6.07 35.43
N ILE A 41 16.89 -6.07 35.17
CA ILE A 41 17.75 -7.24 35.35
C ILE A 41 17.83 -7.57 36.84
N ASP A 42 17.89 -6.57 37.72
CA ASP A 42 17.82 -6.75 39.17
C ASP A 42 16.51 -7.40 39.60
N LEU A 43 15.38 -6.95 39.04
CA LEU A 43 14.05 -7.54 39.29
C LEU A 43 13.97 -9.00 38.85
N GLN A 44 14.56 -9.34 37.71
CA GLN A 44 14.57 -10.72 37.21
C GLN A 44 15.44 -11.63 38.11
N ILE A 45 16.60 -11.14 38.53
CA ILE A 45 17.52 -11.89 39.39
C ILE A 45 16.91 -12.14 40.76
N ILE A 46 16.30 -11.13 41.39
CA ILE A 46 15.63 -11.30 42.68
C ILE A 46 14.39 -12.21 42.56
N GLY A 47 13.62 -12.09 41.48
CA GLY A 47 12.46 -12.93 41.21
C GLY A 47 12.80 -14.42 41.08
N SER A 48 14.01 -14.74 40.59
CA SER A 48 14.51 -16.12 40.53
C SER A 48 14.91 -16.71 41.89
N HIS A 49 14.90 -15.89 42.94
CA HIS A 49 15.34 -16.25 44.29
C HIS A 49 14.23 -16.18 45.34
N ILE A 50 12.97 -15.99 44.93
CA ILE A 50 11.79 -16.00 45.82
C ILE A 50 11.76 -17.29 46.65
N GLY A 51 11.51 -17.14 47.95
CA GLY A 51 11.48 -18.24 48.92
C GLY A 51 12.85 -18.69 49.42
N SER A 52 13.94 -18.03 48.99
CA SER A 52 15.28 -18.27 49.55
C SER A 52 15.56 -17.37 50.75
N ASN A 53 16.64 -17.65 51.48
CA ASN A 53 17.15 -16.84 52.59
C ASN A 53 18.52 -16.22 52.25
N LYS A 54 18.82 -16.07 50.96
CA LYS A 54 20.10 -15.53 50.49
C LYS A 54 20.13 -14.02 50.75
N LYS A 55 20.95 -13.59 51.71
CA LYS A 55 21.12 -12.17 52.11
C LYS A 55 21.36 -11.18 50.98
N GLN A 56 21.93 -11.61 49.86
CA GLN A 56 22.18 -10.73 48.71
C GLN A 56 20.90 -10.34 47.95
N TYR A 57 19.80 -11.08 48.15
CA TYR A 57 18.50 -10.85 47.51
C TYR A 57 17.40 -10.50 48.52
N ASP A 58 17.69 -10.57 49.81
CA ASP A 58 16.81 -10.13 50.90
C ASP A 58 17.06 -8.63 51.15
N VAL A 59 16.45 -7.81 50.30
CA VAL A 59 16.67 -6.36 50.28
C VAL A 59 15.79 -5.62 51.28
N ASN A 60 14.85 -6.27 51.93
CA ASN A 60 14.05 -5.75 53.03
C ASN A 60 14.52 -6.27 54.42
N ASP A 61 15.47 -7.21 54.43
CA ASP A 61 16.17 -7.81 55.60
C ASP A 61 15.19 -8.40 56.62
N ASP A 62 14.11 -8.99 56.11
CA ASP A 62 13.11 -9.70 56.90
C ASP A 62 13.42 -11.19 57.07
N GLY A 63 14.47 -11.68 56.40
CA GLY A 63 14.96 -13.05 56.47
C GLY A 63 14.46 -13.97 55.36
N LEU A 64 13.63 -13.48 54.43
CA LEU A 64 13.08 -14.26 53.32
C LEU A 64 12.96 -13.40 52.05
N VAL A 65 13.49 -13.88 50.93
CA VAL A 65 13.27 -13.22 49.63
C VAL A 65 11.82 -13.38 49.20
N ASP A 66 11.04 -12.30 49.23
CA ASP A 66 9.61 -12.33 48.95
C ASP A 66 9.15 -11.16 48.05
N ALA A 67 7.83 -10.97 47.93
CA ALA A 67 7.27 -9.94 47.07
C ALA A 67 7.58 -8.50 47.54
N LEU A 68 7.86 -8.30 48.83
CA LEU A 68 8.22 -7.00 49.40
C LEU A 68 9.64 -6.60 49.01
N ASP A 69 10.53 -7.56 48.83
CA ASP A 69 11.87 -7.33 48.28
C ASP A 69 11.83 -6.83 46.83
N ILE A 70 11.03 -7.51 46.00
CA ILE A 70 10.80 -7.13 44.61
C ILE A 70 10.20 -5.72 44.54
N ALA A 71 9.22 -5.43 45.39
CA ALA A 71 8.59 -4.12 45.47
C ALA A 71 9.57 -3.02 45.94
N THR A 72 10.58 -3.36 46.72
CA THR A 72 11.60 -2.43 47.20
C THR A 72 12.56 -2.03 46.08
N ILE A 73 13.01 -2.98 45.26
CA ILE A 73 13.83 -2.69 44.07
C ILE A 73 13.01 -1.92 43.02
N ALA A 74 11.78 -2.36 42.74
CA ALA A 74 10.93 -1.76 41.72
C ALA A 74 10.65 -0.26 41.97
N LYS A 75 10.58 0.18 43.23
CA LYS A 75 10.40 1.60 43.60
C LYS A 75 11.62 2.48 43.33
N GLN A 76 12.80 1.89 43.16
CA GLN A 76 14.07 2.61 43.01
C GLN A 76 14.51 2.75 41.55
N ILE A 77 13.85 2.01 40.64
CA ILE A 77 14.07 2.15 39.20
C ILE A 77 13.52 3.51 38.74
N PRO A 78 14.36 4.43 38.21
CA PRO A 78 13.92 5.73 37.73
C PRO A 78 12.89 5.57 36.60
N SER A 79 11.73 6.23 36.73
CA SER A 79 10.62 6.15 35.76
C SER A 79 10.89 6.75 34.38
N SER A 80 12.13 7.16 34.09
CA SER A 80 12.49 7.91 32.89
C SER A 80 13.77 7.46 32.18
N GLN A 81 14.37 6.31 32.52
CA GLN A 81 15.48 5.78 31.71
C GLN A 81 15.47 4.28 31.36
N ASP A 82 14.56 3.45 31.87
CA ASP A 82 14.51 2.01 31.46
C ASP A 82 13.11 1.37 31.60
N SER A 83 12.03 2.14 31.48
CA SER A 83 10.73 1.55 31.15
C SER A 83 10.63 1.48 29.64
N GLU A 84 11.12 0.38 29.03
CA GLU A 84 10.78 0.09 27.65
C GLU A 84 9.27 0.23 27.51
N ALA A 85 8.79 1.09 26.61
CA ALA A 85 7.37 1.16 26.31
C ALA A 85 6.87 -0.26 25.98
N ILE A 86 6.03 -0.84 26.84
CA ILE A 86 5.56 -2.21 26.69
C ILE A 86 4.28 -2.18 25.85
N PHE A 87 4.36 -2.74 24.66
CA PHE A 87 3.18 -3.06 23.86
C PHE A 87 2.60 -4.38 24.36
N THR A 88 1.35 -4.39 24.81
CA THR A 88 0.67 -5.64 25.20
C THR A 88 -0.33 -6.04 24.12
N ALA A 89 -0.17 -7.25 23.59
CA ALA A 89 -1.13 -7.87 22.70
C ALA A 89 -2.25 -8.52 23.51
N TYR A 90 -3.49 -8.32 23.10
CA TYR A 90 -4.67 -8.94 23.68
C TYR A 90 -5.39 -9.77 22.63
N ASP A 91 -6.18 -10.75 23.06
CA ASP A 91 -7.11 -11.50 22.20
C ASP A 91 -8.46 -10.79 22.05
N SER A 92 -9.38 -11.39 21.29
CA SER A 92 -10.74 -10.87 21.11
C SER A 92 -11.59 -10.80 22.39
N ASN A 93 -11.20 -11.51 23.45
CA ASN A 93 -11.88 -11.52 24.74
C ASN A 93 -11.27 -10.51 25.73
N GLY A 94 -10.21 -9.80 25.32
CA GLY A 94 -9.48 -8.86 26.17
C GLY A 94 -8.50 -9.53 27.14
N MET A 95 -8.18 -10.82 26.95
CA MET A 95 -7.12 -11.48 27.71
C MET A 95 -5.76 -11.10 27.14
N SER A 96 -4.81 -10.79 28.02
CA SER A 96 -3.42 -10.52 27.63
C SER A 96 -2.81 -11.77 27.04
N LEU A 97 -2.25 -11.66 25.83
CA LEU A 97 -1.54 -12.72 25.15
C LEU A 97 -0.05 -12.68 25.49
N ASP A 98 0.59 -11.54 25.26
CA ASP A 98 2.02 -11.32 25.55
C ASP A 98 2.37 -9.82 25.54
N SER A 99 3.54 -9.48 26.06
CA SER A 99 4.10 -8.14 26.16
C SER A 99 5.40 -8.01 25.36
N PHE A 100 5.57 -6.88 24.68
CA PHE A 100 6.67 -6.65 23.75
C PHE A 100 7.34 -5.31 24.05
N SER A 101 8.67 -5.28 23.96
CA SER A 101 9.44 -4.03 23.99
C SER A 101 8.98 -3.08 22.89
N LYS A 102 9.22 -1.79 23.05
CA LYS A 102 8.91 -0.74 22.06
C LYS A 102 9.41 -1.02 20.64
N ASN A 103 10.56 -1.66 20.50
CA ASN A 103 11.13 -1.96 19.19
C ASN A 103 10.49 -3.18 18.49
N ASN A 104 9.54 -3.85 19.17
CA ASN A 104 8.90 -5.10 18.72
C ASN A 104 7.38 -4.93 18.46
N LEU A 105 6.93 -3.71 18.17
CA LEU A 105 5.52 -3.41 17.85
C LEU A 105 4.93 -4.33 16.77
N ILE A 106 5.67 -4.62 15.70
CA ILE A 106 5.18 -5.48 14.60
C ILE A 106 4.89 -6.90 15.08
N ASN A 107 5.68 -7.42 16.02
CA ASN A 107 5.45 -8.75 16.58
C ASN A 107 4.19 -8.75 17.48
N ALA A 108 3.99 -7.70 18.28
CA ALA A 108 2.76 -7.52 19.06
C ALA A 108 1.52 -7.49 18.15
N ILE A 109 1.59 -6.73 17.05
CA ILE A 109 0.51 -6.63 16.07
C ILE A 109 0.25 -7.98 15.39
N SER A 110 1.30 -8.70 14.98
CA SER A 110 1.16 -10.02 14.36
C SER A 110 0.50 -11.03 15.30
N LEU A 111 0.82 -10.98 16.60
CA LEU A 111 0.19 -11.84 17.61
C LEU A 111 -1.27 -11.46 17.83
N ALA A 112 -1.56 -10.17 18.01
CA ALA A 112 -2.92 -9.67 18.21
C ALA A 112 -3.82 -9.95 16.99
N SER A 113 -3.32 -9.73 15.77
CA SER A 113 -4.10 -9.91 14.54
C SER A 113 -4.54 -11.36 14.38
N LYS A 114 -3.64 -12.34 14.54
CA LYS A 114 -3.98 -13.77 14.50
C LYS A 114 -5.03 -14.20 15.52
N ASN A 115 -5.22 -13.44 16.59
CA ASN A 115 -6.15 -13.72 17.67
C ASN A 115 -7.35 -12.76 17.70
N ASN A 116 -7.60 -12.02 16.60
CA ASN A 116 -8.70 -11.05 16.49
C ASN A 116 -8.76 -10.03 17.62
N GLY A 117 -7.62 -9.65 18.17
CA GLY A 117 -7.54 -8.75 19.29
C GLY A 117 -6.92 -7.40 18.95
N VAL A 118 -6.24 -6.80 19.93
CA VAL A 118 -5.71 -5.42 19.83
C VAL A 118 -4.33 -5.33 20.46
N VAL A 119 -3.57 -4.28 20.12
CA VAL A 119 -2.33 -3.93 20.82
C VAL A 119 -2.57 -2.65 21.61
N LYS A 120 -2.13 -2.63 22.88
CA LYS A 120 -2.18 -1.43 23.72
C LYS A 120 -0.79 -0.99 24.17
N TYR A 121 -0.67 0.32 24.42
CA TYR A 121 0.45 0.97 25.07
C TYR A 121 -0.10 1.93 26.13
N ASN A 122 0.24 1.75 27.41
CA ASN A 122 -0.29 2.55 28.53
C ASN A 122 -1.83 2.68 28.48
N ASP A 123 -2.53 1.56 28.29
CA ASP A 123 -3.99 1.44 28.10
C ASP A 123 -4.58 2.05 26.82
N PHE A 124 -3.79 2.80 26.03
CA PHE A 124 -4.23 3.30 24.72
C PHE A 124 -4.12 2.21 23.65
N ILE A 125 -5.16 2.06 22.84
CA ILE A 125 -5.11 1.19 21.65
C ILE A 125 -4.16 1.82 20.64
N VAL A 126 -3.11 1.08 20.30
CA VAL A 126 -2.12 1.47 19.29
C VAL A 126 -2.22 0.63 18.03
N TRP A 127 -3.05 -0.41 18.04
CA TRP A 127 -3.49 -1.15 16.85
C TRP A 127 -4.79 -1.91 17.14
N ASP A 128 -5.70 -1.95 16.17
CA ASP A 128 -6.92 -2.77 16.15
C ASP A 128 -7.27 -3.19 14.73
N ASN A 129 -8.26 -4.08 14.59
CA ASN A 129 -8.72 -4.59 13.30
C ASN A 129 -9.80 -3.74 12.61
N THR A 130 -10.03 -2.50 13.08
CA THR A 130 -11.07 -1.60 12.56
C THR A 130 -10.52 -0.37 11.86
N ASN A 131 -9.26 -0.01 12.14
CA ASN A 131 -8.57 1.15 11.57
C ASN A 131 -7.26 0.77 10.88
N TYR A 132 -6.76 1.67 10.03
CA TYR A 132 -5.38 1.68 9.56
C TYR A 132 -4.59 2.58 10.48
N PHE A 133 -3.46 2.08 10.98
CA PHE A 133 -2.62 2.80 11.92
C PHE A 133 -1.37 3.32 11.22
N VAL A 134 -1.07 4.59 11.46
CA VAL A 134 0.13 5.28 10.98
C VAL A 134 1.13 5.34 12.12
N TYR A 135 2.36 4.96 11.82
CA TYR A 135 3.48 5.07 12.75
C TYR A 135 4.59 5.90 12.09
N SER A 136 5.37 6.60 12.90
CA SER A 136 6.52 7.41 12.50
C SER A 136 7.62 7.18 13.51
N ASP A 137 8.84 6.90 13.07
CA ASP A 137 9.98 6.65 13.97
C ASP A 137 9.70 5.57 15.04
N ASN A 138 8.98 4.51 14.63
CA ASN A 138 8.51 3.40 15.49
C ASN A 138 7.52 3.80 16.61
N GLU A 139 6.90 4.98 16.51
CA GLU A 139 5.89 5.46 17.46
C GLU A 139 4.50 5.51 16.83
N PRO A 140 3.44 5.18 17.58
CA PRO A 140 2.06 5.43 17.16
C PRO A 140 1.85 6.92 16.86
N ASN A 141 1.29 7.25 15.69
CA ASN A 141 1.04 8.63 15.29
C ASN A 141 -0.45 8.94 15.17
N THR A 142 -1.14 8.30 14.23
CA THR A 142 -2.57 8.50 13.99
C THR A 142 -3.22 7.22 13.49
N SER A 143 -4.55 7.22 13.40
CA SER A 143 -5.31 6.12 12.81
C SER A 143 -6.46 6.67 11.97
N SER A 144 -6.80 5.99 10.88
CA SER A 144 -7.95 6.34 10.04
C SER A 144 -8.77 5.10 9.67
N LYS A 145 -10.07 5.30 9.44
CA LYS A 145 -10.93 4.25 8.87
C LYS A 145 -10.63 3.98 7.40
N SER A 146 -10.10 5.00 6.70
CA SER A 146 -9.73 4.92 5.29
C SER A 146 -8.23 4.71 5.12
N LEU A 147 -7.87 3.73 4.27
CA LEU A 147 -6.51 3.46 3.85
C LEU A 147 -5.89 4.69 3.20
N ARG A 148 -6.65 5.37 2.33
CA ARG A 148 -6.19 6.56 1.61
C ARG A 148 -5.74 7.64 2.58
N ASP A 149 -6.57 7.96 3.57
CA ASP A 149 -6.24 9.02 4.53
C ASP A 149 -5.06 8.64 5.42
N ALA A 150 -4.95 7.37 5.81
CA ALA A 150 -3.78 6.88 6.55
C ALA A 150 -2.50 7.00 5.72
N VAL A 151 -2.50 6.60 4.44
CA VAL A 151 -1.32 6.72 3.57
C VAL A 151 -0.99 8.18 3.24
N ASN A 152 -1.99 9.03 3.01
CA ASN A 152 -1.77 10.46 2.81
C ASN A 152 -1.11 11.09 4.05
N SER A 153 -1.61 10.78 5.24
CA SER A 153 -1.01 11.23 6.50
C SER A 153 0.41 10.69 6.68
N ALA A 154 0.66 9.42 6.34
CA ALA A 154 1.99 8.83 6.44
C ALA A 154 2.99 9.47 5.46
N SER A 155 2.55 9.83 4.25
CA SER A 155 3.43 10.36 3.20
C SER A 155 4.14 11.67 3.59
N SER A 156 3.51 12.48 4.43
CA SER A 156 4.07 13.75 4.93
C SER A 156 5.00 13.58 6.15
N LEU A 157 5.05 12.39 6.75
CA LEU A 157 5.88 12.07 7.92
C LEU A 157 7.17 11.38 7.50
N ASP A 158 8.25 11.55 8.25
CA ASP A 158 9.50 10.83 8.03
C ASP A 158 9.46 9.43 8.65
N ASN A 159 10.21 8.48 8.10
CA ASN A 159 10.29 7.11 8.64
C ASN A 159 8.93 6.45 8.95
N SER A 160 7.95 6.68 8.07
CA SER A 160 6.56 6.32 8.33
C SER A 160 6.15 5.00 7.72
N ILE A 161 5.24 4.31 8.41
CA ILE A 161 4.57 3.09 7.93
C ILE A 161 3.07 3.18 8.16
N VAL A 162 2.30 2.46 7.34
CA VAL A 162 0.87 2.20 7.58
C VAL A 162 0.66 0.71 7.74
N ILE A 163 -0.03 0.34 8.80
CA ILE A 163 -0.44 -1.04 9.10
C ILE A 163 -1.94 -1.17 8.90
N SER A 164 -2.34 -2.23 8.18
CA SER A 164 -3.72 -2.54 7.87
C SER A 164 -4.50 -3.11 9.05
N LYS A 165 -5.81 -3.21 8.85
CA LYS A 165 -6.77 -3.89 9.73
C LYS A 165 -6.44 -5.37 9.98
N ASN A 166 -5.63 -5.98 9.10
CA ASN A 166 -5.18 -7.37 9.22
C ASN A 166 -3.77 -7.48 9.86
N GLY A 167 -3.17 -6.35 10.26
CA GLY A 167 -1.85 -6.30 10.88
C GLY A 167 -0.68 -6.34 9.89
N ASN A 168 -0.93 -6.11 8.59
CA ASN A 168 0.12 -6.11 7.57
C ASN A 168 0.60 -4.70 7.25
N ILE A 169 1.89 -4.54 6.98
CA ILE A 169 2.41 -3.28 6.44
C ILE A 169 1.89 -3.10 5.01
N VAL A 170 1.16 -2.02 4.77
CA VAL A 170 0.58 -1.69 3.46
C VAL A 170 1.19 -0.43 2.83
N TYR A 171 1.98 0.31 3.60
CA TYR A 171 2.83 1.41 3.14
C TYR A 171 4.06 1.51 4.03
N ASN A 172 5.22 1.79 3.43
CA ASN A 172 6.46 2.09 4.13
C ASN A 172 7.25 3.10 3.30
N LYS A 173 7.41 4.32 3.83
CA LYS A 173 8.08 5.43 3.15
C LYS A 173 9.56 5.14 2.91
N ASN A 174 10.24 4.60 3.92
CA ASN A 174 11.69 4.34 3.87
C ASN A 174 12.06 3.26 2.85
N LEU A 175 11.21 2.24 2.73
CA LEU A 175 11.41 1.16 1.77
C LEU A 175 10.86 1.49 0.38
N ASN A 176 10.31 2.70 0.18
CA ASN A 176 9.57 3.07 -1.02
C ASN A 176 8.56 1.96 -1.41
N PHE A 177 7.80 1.50 -0.42
CA PHE A 177 6.93 0.35 -0.54
C PHE A 177 5.49 0.75 -0.31
N LYS A 178 4.62 0.24 -1.19
CA LYS A 178 3.18 0.39 -1.10
C LYS A 178 2.54 -0.87 -1.65
N LYS A 179 1.66 -1.48 -0.86
CA LYS A 179 0.97 -2.72 -1.23
C LYS A 179 -0.18 -2.38 -2.18
N ILE A 180 -0.38 -3.19 -3.21
CA ILE A 180 -1.62 -3.10 -4.01
C ILE A 180 -2.77 -3.63 -3.16
N ILE A 181 -3.78 -2.79 -2.97
CA ILE A 181 -4.99 -3.13 -2.23
C ILE A 181 -6.19 -2.94 -3.15
N GLY A 182 -7.09 -3.91 -3.13
CA GLY A 182 -8.32 -3.80 -3.88
C GLY A 182 -9.54 -4.38 -3.19
N VAL A 183 -10.69 -4.18 -3.81
CA VAL A 183 -11.99 -4.58 -3.28
C VAL A 183 -12.73 -5.40 -4.33
N THR A 184 -13.24 -6.57 -3.96
CA THR A 184 -14.00 -7.42 -4.91
C THR A 184 -15.21 -6.68 -5.48
N ARG A 185 -15.43 -6.82 -6.78
CA ARG A 185 -16.52 -6.18 -7.54
C ARG A 185 -17.81 -7.00 -7.53
N ALA A 186 -17.69 -8.28 -7.23
CA ALA A 186 -18.74 -9.27 -7.15
C ALA A 186 -18.24 -10.42 -6.27
N ASN A 187 -19.12 -11.39 -5.98
CA ASN A 187 -18.67 -12.68 -5.46
C ASN A 187 -17.71 -13.32 -6.46
N VAL A 188 -16.50 -13.68 -6.02
CA VAL A 188 -15.45 -14.20 -6.89
C VAL A 188 -14.81 -15.45 -6.30
N ASN A 189 -14.60 -16.46 -7.13
CA ASN A 189 -14.00 -17.70 -6.68
C ASN A 189 -12.47 -17.55 -6.58
N LEU A 190 -11.92 -17.92 -5.44
CA LEU A 190 -10.48 -18.02 -5.22
C LEU A 190 -9.96 -19.31 -5.85
N ARG A 191 -8.96 -19.17 -6.71
CA ARG A 191 -8.40 -20.23 -7.54
C ARG A 191 -7.04 -20.67 -7.02
N SER A 192 -6.77 -21.96 -7.15
CA SER A 192 -5.45 -22.53 -6.85
C SER A 192 -4.36 -22.08 -7.83
N GLU A 193 -4.72 -21.84 -9.09
CA GLU A 193 -3.81 -21.48 -10.18
C GLU A 193 -4.37 -20.29 -11.00
N PRO A 194 -3.52 -19.52 -11.70
CA PRO A 194 -3.90 -18.32 -12.46
C PRO A 194 -4.54 -18.67 -13.81
N ASN A 195 -5.62 -19.46 -13.80
CA ASN A 195 -6.40 -19.79 -14.99
C ASN A 195 -7.86 -20.11 -14.66
N MET A 196 -8.76 -19.95 -15.62
CA MET A 196 -10.21 -20.10 -15.40
C MET A 196 -10.66 -21.53 -15.10
N SER A 197 -9.85 -22.55 -15.43
CA SER A 197 -10.14 -23.97 -15.20
C SER A 197 -9.62 -24.50 -13.87
N ALA A 198 -8.86 -23.70 -13.12
CA ALA A 198 -8.28 -24.08 -11.85
C ALA A 198 -9.35 -24.40 -10.79
N ARG A 199 -9.01 -25.31 -9.86
CA ARG A 199 -9.90 -25.70 -8.75
C ARG A 199 -10.23 -24.49 -7.89
N THR A 200 -11.52 -24.38 -7.53
CA THR A 200 -12.07 -23.34 -6.67
C THR A 200 -12.81 -23.99 -5.50
N GLU A 201 -12.39 -23.68 -4.28
CA GLU A 201 -13.03 -24.18 -3.06
C GLU A 201 -13.62 -23.07 -2.19
N ILE A 202 -13.16 -21.84 -2.41
CA ILE A 202 -13.51 -20.67 -1.61
C ILE A 202 -14.11 -19.63 -2.56
N THR A 203 -15.25 -19.08 -2.16
CA THR A 203 -15.85 -17.90 -2.81
C THR A 203 -15.67 -16.71 -1.88
N ILE A 204 -15.00 -15.68 -2.39
CA ILE A 204 -14.80 -14.41 -1.71
C ILE A 204 -16.04 -13.54 -1.98
N PRO A 205 -16.72 -13.01 -0.94
CA PRO A 205 -17.87 -12.15 -1.12
C PRO A 205 -17.54 -10.84 -1.86
N GLU A 206 -18.54 -10.23 -2.50
CA GLU A 206 -18.47 -8.85 -3.00
C GLU A 206 -18.15 -7.86 -1.87
N GLY A 207 -17.38 -6.80 -2.17
CA GLY A 207 -17.05 -5.77 -1.19
C GLY A 207 -15.96 -6.18 -0.20
N THR A 208 -15.27 -7.28 -0.46
CA THR A 208 -14.17 -7.78 0.38
C THR A 208 -12.86 -7.08 0.02
N LEU A 209 -12.17 -6.56 1.04
CA LEU A 209 -10.82 -5.99 0.90
C LEU A 209 -9.79 -7.11 0.71
N LEU A 210 -8.89 -6.94 -0.25
CA LEU A 210 -7.86 -7.90 -0.63
C LEU A 210 -6.51 -7.20 -0.75
N GLU A 211 -5.46 -7.86 -0.25
CA GLU A 211 -4.08 -7.43 -0.50
C GLU A 211 -3.49 -8.27 -1.62
N VAL A 212 -2.97 -7.64 -2.67
CA VAL A 212 -2.42 -8.35 -3.84
C VAL A 212 -0.94 -8.63 -3.63
N SER A 213 -0.52 -9.89 -3.73
CA SER A 213 0.88 -10.31 -3.62
C SER A 213 1.60 -10.34 -4.97
N GLU A 214 0.89 -10.70 -6.03
CA GLU A 214 1.46 -10.92 -7.35
C GLU A 214 0.34 -10.79 -8.39
N ILE A 215 0.69 -10.46 -9.63
CA ILE A 215 -0.19 -10.56 -10.78
C ILE A 215 0.48 -11.46 -11.81
N LYS A 216 -0.25 -12.46 -12.28
CA LYS A 216 0.25 -13.49 -13.19
C LYS A 216 -0.79 -13.83 -14.23
N ASN A 217 -0.45 -13.73 -15.52
CA ASN A 217 -1.38 -13.94 -16.63
C ASN A 217 -2.74 -13.21 -16.49
N GLY A 218 -2.74 -11.98 -15.94
CA GLY A 218 -3.96 -11.19 -15.68
C GLY A 218 -4.80 -11.64 -14.47
N PHE A 219 -4.32 -12.62 -13.70
CA PHE A 219 -4.89 -13.01 -12.41
C PHE A 219 -4.13 -12.36 -11.25
N TYR A 220 -4.89 -11.96 -10.23
CA TYR A 220 -4.36 -11.36 -9.01
C TYR A 220 -4.21 -12.45 -7.95
N ASN A 221 -2.98 -12.73 -7.52
CA ASN A 221 -2.74 -13.50 -6.29
C ASN A 221 -3.07 -12.61 -5.10
N VAL A 222 -3.99 -13.05 -4.24
CA VAL A 222 -4.55 -12.24 -3.16
C VAL A 222 -4.40 -12.92 -1.81
N LEU A 223 -4.16 -12.11 -0.79
CA LEU A 223 -4.32 -12.46 0.61
C LEU A 223 -5.74 -12.10 1.03
N TYR A 224 -6.54 -13.11 1.33
CA TYR A 224 -7.91 -12.99 1.78
C TYR A 224 -8.04 -13.49 3.22
N TYR A 225 -8.47 -12.62 4.13
CA TYR A 225 -8.77 -12.97 5.50
C TYR A 225 -10.29 -13.23 5.63
N ASP A 226 -10.66 -14.44 6.02
CA ASP A 226 -12.07 -14.81 6.19
C ASP A 226 -12.70 -14.16 7.44
N THR A 227 -13.98 -14.40 7.70
CA THR A 227 -14.69 -13.81 8.86
C THR A 227 -14.12 -14.23 10.22
N ASN A 228 -13.34 -15.31 10.26
CA ASN A 228 -12.64 -15.78 11.46
C ASN A 228 -11.16 -15.33 11.46
N ASN A 229 -10.77 -14.51 10.48
CA ASN A 229 -9.42 -14.01 10.23
C ASN A 229 -8.40 -15.11 9.85
N ASN A 230 -8.88 -16.23 9.29
CA ASN A 230 -7.96 -17.18 8.69
C ASN A 230 -7.50 -16.64 7.34
N LEU A 231 -6.18 -16.58 7.16
CA LEU A 231 -5.59 -16.24 5.88
C LEU A 231 -5.81 -17.37 4.85
N LYS A 232 -6.30 -16.98 3.68
CA LYS A 232 -6.40 -17.78 2.46
C LYS A 232 -5.64 -17.05 1.36
N THR A 233 -4.95 -17.81 0.51
CA THR A 233 -4.20 -17.26 -0.61
C THR A 233 -4.59 -17.98 -1.89
N GLY A 234 -4.55 -17.26 -3.02
CA GLY A 234 -4.86 -17.82 -4.32
C GLY A 234 -5.14 -16.74 -5.35
N TYR A 235 -5.56 -17.15 -6.53
CA TYR A 235 -5.74 -16.28 -7.69
C TYR A 235 -7.20 -15.90 -7.90
N ILE A 236 -7.46 -14.64 -8.24
CA ILE A 236 -8.76 -14.19 -8.77
C ILE A 236 -8.56 -13.53 -10.15
N PRO A 237 -9.54 -13.65 -11.06
CA PRO A 237 -9.54 -12.86 -12.30
C PRO A 237 -9.71 -11.36 -11.99
N SER A 238 -9.74 -10.51 -13.04
CA SER A 238 -9.88 -9.04 -12.97
C SER A 238 -11.26 -8.51 -12.48
N TYR A 239 -11.74 -9.08 -11.38
CA TYR A 239 -12.97 -8.77 -10.64
C TYR A 239 -12.65 -8.02 -9.33
N ILE A 240 -11.58 -7.22 -9.36
CA ILE A 240 -11.09 -6.42 -8.25
C ILE A 240 -11.02 -4.95 -8.66
N ASP A 241 -11.41 -4.08 -7.74
CA ASP A 241 -11.18 -2.64 -7.82
C ASP A 241 -9.93 -2.27 -7.08
N ILE A 242 -8.94 -1.72 -7.77
CA ILE A 242 -7.72 -1.26 -7.13
C ILE A 242 -7.99 0.11 -6.52
N ILE A 243 -8.04 0.16 -5.18
CA ILE A 243 -8.22 1.40 -4.41
C ILE A 243 -6.85 1.98 -3.97
N GLN A 244 -5.81 1.15 -4.01
CA GLN A 244 -4.45 1.56 -3.77
C GLN A 244 -3.53 0.78 -4.71
N ASP A 245 -2.78 1.49 -5.54
CA ASP A 245 -1.72 0.90 -6.37
C ASP A 245 -0.35 0.91 -5.64
N ASP A 246 0.63 0.20 -6.20
CA ASP A 246 2.01 0.22 -5.73
C ASP A 246 2.76 1.52 -6.09
N MET A 247 4.00 1.64 -5.63
CA MET A 247 4.85 2.81 -5.91
C MET A 247 5.25 2.94 -7.39
N ASN A 248 5.18 1.84 -8.16
CA ASN A 248 5.51 1.82 -9.59
C ASN A 248 4.27 2.07 -10.47
N GLN A 249 3.11 2.24 -9.85
CA GLN A 249 1.81 2.36 -10.51
C GLN A 249 1.55 1.19 -11.47
N SER A 250 1.85 -0.04 -11.06
CA SER A 250 1.76 -1.21 -11.94
C SER A 250 0.34 -1.50 -12.40
N GLN A 251 -0.69 -1.03 -11.68
CA GLN A 251 -2.09 -1.14 -12.06
C GLN A 251 -2.66 0.08 -12.78
N LEU A 252 -1.87 1.11 -13.05
CA LEU A 252 -2.34 2.25 -13.81
C LEU A 252 -2.73 1.85 -15.25
N GLY A 253 -3.97 2.16 -15.62
CA GLY A 253 -4.56 1.87 -16.93
C GLY A 253 -5.41 0.59 -16.98
N TYR A 254 -5.53 -0.16 -15.87
CA TYR A 254 -6.21 -1.46 -15.87
C TYR A 254 -7.72 -1.37 -16.18
N ILE A 255 -8.37 -0.25 -15.86
CA ILE A 255 -9.81 -0.06 -16.10
C ILE A 255 -10.08 0.01 -17.61
N SER A 256 -9.38 0.88 -18.33
CA SER A 256 -9.54 0.98 -19.79
C SER A 256 -8.99 -0.24 -20.51
N ALA A 257 -7.94 -0.88 -19.99
CA ALA A 257 -7.44 -2.15 -20.51
C ALA A 257 -8.55 -3.22 -20.57
N ARG A 258 -9.36 -3.33 -19.50
CA ARG A 258 -10.48 -4.28 -19.46
C ARG A 258 -11.57 -3.93 -20.47
N GLU A 259 -11.92 -2.65 -20.59
CA GLU A 259 -12.97 -2.20 -21.52
C GLU A 259 -12.56 -2.29 -23.00
N GLU A 260 -11.27 -2.16 -23.31
CA GLU A 260 -10.78 -2.11 -24.70
C GLU A 260 -10.37 -3.47 -25.25
N SER A 261 -9.82 -4.34 -24.41
CA SER A 261 -9.22 -5.62 -24.85
C SER A 261 -9.41 -6.77 -23.86
N ASN A 262 -10.15 -6.55 -22.77
CA ASN A 262 -10.17 -7.46 -21.62
C ASN A 262 -8.76 -7.73 -21.05
N GLY A 263 -7.84 -6.76 -21.18
CA GLY A 263 -6.45 -6.87 -20.74
C GLY A 263 -5.54 -7.72 -21.63
N ASP A 264 -6.02 -8.17 -22.80
CA ASP A 264 -5.25 -9.04 -23.70
C ASP A 264 -4.19 -8.26 -24.50
N PRO A 265 -2.88 -8.50 -24.27
CA PRO A 265 -1.82 -7.85 -25.04
C PRO A 265 -1.75 -8.33 -26.48
N GLY A 266 -2.41 -9.44 -26.83
CA GLY A 266 -2.54 -9.98 -28.18
C GLY A 266 -3.80 -9.55 -28.93
N ALA A 267 -4.64 -8.71 -28.33
CA ALA A 267 -5.91 -8.29 -28.92
C ALA A 267 -5.73 -7.60 -30.27
N ILE A 268 -6.61 -7.91 -31.23
CA ILE A 268 -6.62 -7.29 -32.56
C ILE A 268 -8.02 -6.78 -32.87
N GLY A 269 -8.14 -5.47 -33.05
CA GLY A 269 -9.34 -4.82 -33.54
C GLY A 269 -9.31 -4.69 -35.06
N LEU A 270 -10.21 -5.41 -35.75
CA LEU A 270 -10.43 -5.28 -37.20
C LEU A 270 -11.80 -4.66 -37.44
N ASN A 271 -11.86 -3.33 -37.57
CA ASN A 271 -13.08 -2.64 -37.96
C ASN A 271 -12.86 -1.87 -39.27
N PRO A 272 -13.43 -2.33 -40.40
CA PRO A 272 -13.29 -1.66 -41.69
C PRO A 272 -13.79 -0.21 -41.72
N ASN A 273 -14.73 0.13 -40.82
CA ASN A 273 -15.28 1.48 -40.70
C ASN A 273 -14.49 2.38 -39.74
N ASP A 274 -13.48 1.83 -39.05
CA ASP A 274 -12.60 2.60 -38.21
C ASP A 274 -11.54 3.30 -39.06
N LYS A 275 -11.46 4.63 -38.89
CA LYS A 275 -10.48 5.47 -39.58
C LYS A 275 -9.04 5.16 -39.11
N GLY A 276 -8.88 4.58 -37.93
CA GLY A 276 -7.60 4.16 -37.34
C GLY A 276 -6.97 2.90 -37.96
N GLY A 277 -7.67 2.18 -38.84
CA GLY A 277 -7.17 0.91 -39.38
C GLY A 277 -7.19 -0.22 -38.34
N THR A 278 -6.29 -1.20 -38.48
CA THR A 278 -6.15 -2.28 -37.51
C THR A 278 -5.61 -1.73 -36.18
N SER A 279 -6.22 -2.18 -35.07
CA SER A 279 -5.84 -1.81 -33.72
C SER A 279 -5.18 -3.00 -32.99
N PHE A 280 -4.12 -2.75 -32.21
CA PHE A 280 -3.28 -3.78 -31.62
C PHE A 280 -3.13 -3.62 -30.10
N GLY A 281 -3.22 -4.74 -29.38
CA GLY A 281 -2.86 -4.86 -27.98
C GLY A 281 -3.84 -4.26 -26.98
N VAL A 282 -3.36 -4.10 -25.74
CA VAL A 282 -4.19 -3.83 -24.55
C VAL A 282 -5.00 -2.54 -24.70
N TRP A 283 -4.35 -1.48 -25.16
CA TRP A 283 -4.94 -0.14 -25.36
C TRP A 283 -5.14 0.19 -26.84
N GLN A 284 -5.29 -0.84 -27.68
CA GLN A 284 -5.74 -0.74 -29.07
C GLN A 284 -4.97 0.31 -29.91
N LEU A 285 -3.63 0.16 -29.97
CA LEU A 285 -2.73 0.99 -30.77
C LEU A 285 -3.10 0.95 -32.26
N SER A 286 -3.25 2.11 -32.89
CA SER A 286 -3.75 2.26 -34.25
C SER A 286 -2.61 2.23 -35.27
N SER A 287 -2.76 1.35 -36.26
CA SER A 287 -1.86 1.25 -37.42
C SER A 287 -1.84 2.52 -38.29
N LYS A 288 -3.00 3.11 -38.59
CA LYS A 288 -3.07 4.32 -39.45
C LYS A 288 -2.77 5.62 -38.72
N ALA A 289 -3.03 5.69 -37.42
CA ALA A 289 -2.68 6.86 -36.61
C ALA A 289 -1.19 6.87 -36.22
N GLY A 290 -0.46 5.77 -36.47
CA GLY A 290 0.99 5.66 -36.27
C GLY A 290 1.41 5.23 -34.86
N SER A 291 0.49 4.97 -33.93
CA SER A 291 0.89 4.61 -32.56
C SER A 291 1.50 3.21 -32.45
N VAL A 292 1.23 2.32 -33.40
CA VAL A 292 1.98 1.05 -33.52
C VAL A 292 3.42 1.31 -33.94
N ASP A 293 3.67 2.25 -34.85
CA ASP A 293 5.04 2.63 -35.24
C ASP A 293 5.81 3.26 -34.08
N GLU A 294 5.17 4.15 -33.34
CA GLU A 294 5.76 4.74 -32.13
C GLU A 294 6.09 3.68 -31.07
N PHE A 295 5.23 2.65 -30.93
CA PHE A 295 5.50 1.52 -30.06
C PHE A 295 6.71 0.70 -30.54
N LEU A 296 6.83 0.42 -31.83
CA LEU A 296 7.99 -0.28 -32.38
C LEU A 296 9.29 0.50 -32.13
N GLU A 297 9.29 1.82 -32.27
CA GLU A 297 10.46 2.63 -31.93
C GLU A 297 10.75 2.62 -30.43
N PHE A 298 9.71 2.63 -29.58
CA PHE A 298 9.88 2.56 -28.13
C PHE A 298 10.54 1.26 -27.66
N ILE A 299 10.16 0.10 -28.24
CA ILE A 299 10.66 -1.21 -27.79
C ILE A 299 12.06 -1.55 -28.32
N LYS A 300 12.55 -0.83 -29.34
CA LYS A 300 13.85 -1.04 -29.98
C LYS A 300 15.01 -1.14 -28.99
N ASP A 301 15.02 -0.25 -27.99
CA ASP A 301 16.07 -0.20 -26.94
C ASP A 301 15.65 -0.92 -25.64
N LYS A 302 14.54 -1.68 -25.65
CA LYS A 302 13.98 -2.37 -24.49
C LYS A 302 14.02 -3.87 -24.62
N ASP A 303 13.68 -4.39 -25.79
CA ASP A 303 13.65 -5.82 -26.07
C ASP A 303 13.93 -6.07 -27.55
N GLY A 304 15.19 -6.37 -27.87
CA GLY A 304 15.64 -6.61 -29.24
C GLY A 304 14.96 -7.81 -29.90
N GLU A 305 14.61 -8.85 -29.13
CA GLU A 305 13.96 -10.06 -29.67
C GLU A 305 12.54 -9.77 -30.14
N ILE A 306 11.73 -9.09 -29.30
CA ILE A 306 10.38 -8.66 -29.66
C ILE A 306 10.44 -7.66 -30.83
N TYR A 307 11.36 -6.69 -30.76
CA TYR A 307 11.54 -5.69 -31.82
C TYR A 307 11.86 -6.34 -33.17
N ASP A 308 12.91 -7.17 -33.23
CA ASP A 308 13.36 -7.79 -34.48
C ASP A 308 12.28 -8.68 -35.09
N LYS A 309 11.54 -9.42 -34.25
CA LYS A 309 10.42 -10.26 -34.69
C LYS A 309 9.31 -9.44 -35.33
N LEU A 310 8.88 -8.34 -34.68
CA LEU A 310 7.82 -7.48 -35.20
C LEU A 310 8.27 -6.71 -36.45
N ILE A 311 9.52 -6.23 -36.50
CA ILE A 311 10.07 -5.54 -37.67
C ILE A 311 10.18 -6.48 -38.86
N LYS A 312 10.68 -7.72 -38.66
CA LYS A 312 10.72 -8.73 -39.72
C LYS A 312 9.32 -9.07 -40.23
N ALA A 313 8.34 -9.21 -39.33
CA ALA A 313 6.96 -9.44 -39.71
C ALA A 313 6.38 -8.28 -40.52
N LYS A 314 6.64 -7.04 -40.10
CA LYS A 314 6.25 -5.82 -40.84
C LYS A 314 6.91 -5.74 -42.23
N GLN A 315 8.18 -6.13 -42.34
CA GLN A 315 8.88 -6.20 -43.63
C GLN A 315 8.25 -7.23 -44.58
N ASN A 316 7.85 -8.40 -44.06
CA ASN A 316 7.14 -9.41 -44.84
C ASN A 316 5.75 -8.95 -45.31
N ASP A 317 5.15 -7.97 -44.62
CA ASP A 317 3.92 -7.29 -45.01
C ASP A 317 4.18 -6.02 -45.86
N ASN A 318 5.35 -5.92 -46.51
CA ASN A 318 5.78 -4.78 -47.33
C ASN A 318 5.72 -3.43 -46.59
N GLY A 319 6.01 -3.43 -45.28
CA GLY A 319 5.96 -2.25 -44.43
C GLY A 319 4.59 -1.97 -43.79
N ASN A 320 3.60 -2.85 -43.98
CA ASN A 320 2.26 -2.72 -43.40
C ASN A 320 2.05 -3.65 -42.19
N PHE A 321 0.87 -3.59 -41.58
CA PHE A 321 0.50 -4.37 -40.40
C PHE A 321 -0.56 -5.41 -40.75
N GLU A 322 -0.19 -6.38 -41.60
CA GLU A 322 -1.11 -7.38 -42.16
C GLU A 322 -0.92 -8.74 -41.48
N SER A 323 -1.08 -9.83 -42.22
CA SER A 323 -1.16 -11.19 -41.67
C SER A 323 0.11 -11.64 -40.94
N ASN A 324 1.30 -11.29 -41.44
CA ASN A 324 2.55 -11.69 -40.78
C ASN A 324 2.71 -10.93 -39.47
N PHE A 325 2.43 -9.63 -39.46
CA PHE A 325 2.51 -8.81 -38.25
C PHE A 325 1.47 -9.23 -37.21
N ILE A 326 0.22 -9.47 -37.61
CA ILE A 326 -0.84 -9.98 -36.72
C ILE A 326 -0.45 -11.32 -36.08
N TYR A 327 0.13 -12.23 -36.87
CA TYR A 327 0.60 -13.52 -36.36
C TYR A 327 1.71 -13.33 -35.33
N ALA A 328 2.76 -12.57 -35.66
CA ALA A 328 3.88 -12.31 -34.77
C ALA A 328 3.43 -11.63 -33.46
N TRP A 329 2.53 -10.66 -33.54
CA TRP A 329 1.96 -9.96 -32.38
C TRP A 329 1.27 -10.94 -31.41
N LYS A 330 0.38 -11.79 -31.93
CA LYS A 330 -0.32 -12.82 -31.13
C LYS A 330 0.62 -13.86 -30.55
N GLU A 331 1.62 -14.27 -31.33
CA GLU A 331 2.60 -15.25 -30.88
C GLU A 331 3.44 -14.72 -29.70
N ILE A 332 3.87 -13.45 -29.77
CA ILE A 332 4.58 -12.79 -28.67
C ILE A 332 3.67 -12.70 -27.44
N ALA A 333 2.43 -12.26 -27.60
CA ALA A 333 1.46 -12.18 -26.50
C ALA A 333 1.22 -13.54 -25.82
N SER A 334 1.19 -14.63 -26.60
CA SER A 334 1.01 -15.98 -26.07
C SER A 334 2.24 -16.51 -25.32
N ASN A 335 3.44 -16.19 -25.79
CA ASN A 335 4.69 -16.75 -25.25
C ASN A 335 5.30 -15.89 -24.14
N ARG A 336 5.00 -14.58 -24.13
CA ARG A 336 5.59 -13.57 -23.23
C ARG A 336 4.52 -12.59 -22.74
N TYR A 337 3.43 -13.11 -22.19
CA TYR A 337 2.26 -12.33 -21.80
C TYR A 337 2.61 -11.15 -20.88
N GLU A 338 3.28 -11.42 -19.75
CA GLU A 338 3.59 -10.38 -18.76
C GLU A 338 4.53 -9.31 -19.33
N ASP A 339 5.62 -9.73 -19.98
CA ASP A 339 6.59 -8.82 -20.58
C ASP A 339 5.93 -7.93 -21.64
N PHE A 340 5.09 -8.52 -22.50
CA PHE A 340 4.48 -7.77 -23.59
C PHE A 340 3.35 -6.85 -23.10
N TYR A 341 2.57 -7.27 -22.12
CA TYR A 341 1.60 -6.42 -21.43
C TYR A 341 2.30 -5.22 -20.78
N GLU A 342 3.34 -5.46 -19.98
CA GLU A 342 4.06 -4.42 -19.26
C GLU A 342 4.76 -3.46 -20.23
N MET A 343 5.32 -3.97 -21.32
CA MET A 343 5.95 -3.12 -22.33
C MET A 343 4.94 -2.19 -23.03
N GLN A 344 3.74 -2.69 -23.36
CA GLN A 344 2.65 -1.85 -23.86
C GLN A 344 2.22 -0.81 -22.79
N ARG A 345 2.14 -1.20 -21.52
CA ARG A 345 1.77 -0.30 -20.41
C ARG A 345 2.79 0.81 -20.25
N LEU A 346 4.08 0.48 -20.21
CA LEU A 346 5.17 1.45 -20.09
C LEU A 346 5.20 2.43 -21.27
N PHE A 347 4.92 1.95 -22.48
CA PHE A 347 4.75 2.82 -23.65
C PHE A 347 3.60 3.80 -23.45
N ILE A 348 2.41 3.32 -23.08
CA ILE A 348 1.25 4.20 -22.87
C ILE A 348 1.51 5.20 -21.74
N LYS A 349 2.08 4.73 -20.63
CA LYS A 349 2.44 5.57 -19.48
C LYS A 349 3.34 6.71 -19.92
N ARG A 350 4.45 6.40 -20.60
CA ARG A 350 5.44 7.38 -21.03
C ARG A 350 4.87 8.37 -22.03
N ASN A 351 4.21 7.87 -23.07
CA ASN A 351 3.86 8.67 -24.24
C ASN A 351 2.57 9.48 -24.04
N TYR A 352 1.64 9.00 -23.21
CA TYR A 352 0.33 9.61 -23.03
C TYR A 352 0.14 10.18 -21.62
N TYR A 353 0.22 9.35 -20.58
CA TYR A 353 -0.09 9.77 -19.20
C TYR A 353 0.96 10.73 -18.62
N ASP A 354 2.25 10.37 -18.69
CA ASP A 354 3.34 11.23 -18.20
C ASP A 354 3.47 12.50 -19.06
N SER A 355 3.21 12.39 -20.37
CA SER A 355 3.11 13.54 -21.27
C SER A 355 1.97 14.48 -20.88
N LEU A 356 0.81 13.95 -20.48
CA LEU A 356 -0.31 14.75 -19.98
C LEU A 356 0.13 15.59 -18.78
N ILE A 357 0.75 14.98 -17.79
CA ILE A 357 1.21 15.68 -16.58
C ILE A 357 2.21 16.79 -16.94
N LYS A 358 3.20 16.48 -17.80
CA LYS A 358 4.18 17.47 -18.29
C LYS A 358 3.51 18.65 -19.00
N ILE A 359 2.53 18.39 -19.86
CA ILE A 359 1.82 19.44 -20.60
C ILE A 359 0.90 20.24 -19.68
N ALA A 360 0.22 19.61 -18.72
CA ALA A 360 -0.59 20.30 -17.72
C ALA A 360 0.26 21.30 -16.92
N ASN A 361 1.41 20.86 -16.42
CA ASN A 361 2.38 21.70 -15.69
C ASN A 361 2.88 22.85 -16.56
N LYS A 362 3.25 22.59 -17.82
CA LYS A 362 3.66 23.64 -18.78
C LYS A 362 2.57 24.68 -19.04
N ASN A 363 1.30 24.31 -18.88
CA ASN A 363 0.15 25.19 -19.03
C ASN A 363 -0.34 25.80 -17.70
N ASN A 364 0.40 25.64 -16.60
CA ASN A 364 0.01 26.08 -15.25
C ASN A 364 -1.33 25.51 -14.78
N ILE A 365 -1.66 24.28 -15.17
CA ILE A 365 -2.85 23.56 -14.70
C ILE A 365 -2.40 22.59 -13.63
N ASN A 366 -2.77 22.87 -12.38
CA ASN A 366 -2.51 21.97 -11.27
C ASN A 366 -3.53 20.82 -11.26
N ILE A 367 -3.05 19.60 -11.48
CA ILE A 367 -3.84 18.37 -11.39
C ILE A 367 -3.36 17.44 -10.27
N ASP A 368 -2.41 17.85 -9.44
CA ASP A 368 -1.74 16.96 -8.49
C ASP A 368 -2.72 16.33 -7.49
N TYR A 369 -3.71 17.10 -7.04
CA TYR A 369 -4.76 16.59 -6.14
C TYR A 369 -5.66 15.52 -6.78
N LEU A 370 -5.79 15.53 -8.11
CA LEU A 370 -6.49 14.48 -8.87
C LEU A 370 -5.68 13.18 -8.88
N LEU A 371 -4.35 13.28 -8.89
CA LEU A 371 -3.44 12.13 -8.92
C LEU A 371 -3.38 11.37 -7.58
N ASN A 372 -3.95 11.95 -6.51
CA ASN A 372 -4.09 11.31 -5.19
C ASN A 372 -5.16 10.20 -5.17
N TYR A 373 -5.84 9.96 -6.28
CA TYR A 373 -6.84 8.90 -6.44
C TYR A 373 -6.42 7.97 -7.58
N SER A 374 -6.34 6.67 -7.30
CA SER A 374 -6.04 5.62 -8.28
C SER A 374 -7.14 5.59 -9.36
N SER A 375 -8.40 5.78 -8.96
CA SER A 375 -9.54 5.90 -9.88
C SER A 375 -9.36 7.05 -10.88
N VAL A 376 -9.13 8.27 -10.38
CA VAL A 376 -8.99 9.48 -11.22
C VAL A 376 -7.74 9.39 -12.10
N SER A 377 -6.64 8.80 -11.59
CA SER A 377 -5.44 8.53 -12.40
C SER A 377 -5.74 7.59 -13.57
N ASN A 378 -6.55 6.54 -13.38
CA ASN A 378 -6.99 5.66 -14.46
C ASN A 378 -7.92 6.39 -15.48
N MET A 379 -8.78 7.29 -15.03
CA MET A 379 -9.58 8.12 -15.94
C MET A 379 -8.67 9.02 -16.79
N LEU A 380 -7.67 9.67 -16.20
CA LEU A 380 -6.73 10.52 -16.92
C LEU A 380 -5.87 9.73 -17.90
N TRP A 381 -5.45 8.51 -17.53
CA TRP A 381 -4.81 7.56 -18.44
C TRP A 381 -5.68 7.30 -19.68
N SER A 382 -6.91 6.82 -19.48
CA SER A 382 -7.85 6.51 -20.56
C SER A 382 -8.17 7.73 -21.44
N THR A 383 -8.36 8.88 -20.81
CA THR A 383 -8.60 10.14 -21.53
C THR A 383 -7.39 10.50 -22.40
N SER A 384 -6.17 10.32 -21.87
CA SER A 384 -4.92 10.58 -22.61
C SER A 384 -4.71 9.62 -23.77
N VAL A 385 -5.09 8.35 -23.64
CA VAL A 385 -5.06 7.39 -24.76
C VAL A 385 -6.05 7.81 -25.84
N GLN A 386 -7.29 8.15 -25.47
CA GLN A 386 -8.34 8.47 -26.44
C GLN A 386 -8.14 9.81 -27.15
N HIS A 387 -7.64 10.82 -26.45
CA HIS A 387 -7.57 12.20 -26.95
C HIS A 387 -6.15 12.76 -27.06
N GLY A 388 -5.13 11.96 -26.74
CA GLY A 388 -3.76 12.43 -26.58
C GLY A 388 -3.57 13.27 -25.32
N ALA A 389 -2.30 13.48 -24.95
CA ALA A 389 -1.93 14.31 -23.81
C ALA A 389 -2.43 15.77 -23.94
N SER A 390 -2.18 16.40 -25.10
CA SER A 390 -2.63 17.77 -25.38
C SER A 390 -4.16 17.89 -25.45
N GLY A 391 -4.84 16.90 -26.05
CA GLY A 391 -6.30 16.91 -26.10
C GLY A 391 -6.92 16.77 -24.72
N THR A 392 -6.33 15.96 -23.85
CA THR A 392 -6.75 15.84 -22.44
C THR A 392 -6.59 17.15 -21.68
N VAL A 393 -5.47 17.86 -21.85
CA VAL A 393 -5.29 19.21 -21.28
C VAL A 393 -6.35 20.18 -21.80
N ASN A 394 -6.71 20.11 -23.09
CA ASN A 394 -7.77 20.95 -23.65
C ASN A 394 -9.17 20.60 -23.11
N ILE A 395 -9.41 19.34 -22.74
CA ILE A 395 -10.62 18.92 -22.02
C ILE A 395 -10.63 19.54 -20.61
N ILE A 396 -9.52 19.39 -19.87
CA ILE A 396 -9.37 19.90 -18.51
C ILE A 396 -9.53 21.43 -18.45
N LYS A 397 -9.07 22.17 -19.46
CA LYS A 397 -9.28 23.64 -19.54
C LYS A 397 -10.74 24.07 -19.63
N LYS A 398 -11.66 23.18 -19.99
CA LYS A 398 -13.09 23.49 -20.17
C LYS A 398 -13.94 23.18 -18.94
N ILE A 399 -13.35 22.58 -17.91
CA ILE A 399 -14.07 22.14 -16.71
C ILE A 399 -13.61 22.95 -15.50
N SER A 400 -14.49 23.08 -14.51
CA SER A 400 -14.16 23.71 -13.22
C SER A 400 -13.42 22.70 -12.34
N LEU A 401 -12.14 22.94 -12.07
CA LEU A 401 -11.32 22.11 -11.19
C LEU A 401 -11.59 22.35 -9.69
N ASP A 402 -12.28 23.45 -9.35
CA ASP A 402 -12.71 23.75 -7.98
C ASP A 402 -13.97 22.96 -7.56
N SER A 403 -14.56 22.18 -8.48
CA SER A 403 -15.71 21.32 -8.21
C SER A 403 -15.32 20.05 -7.44
N SER A 404 -16.31 19.30 -6.94
CA SER A 404 -16.05 17.98 -6.35
C SER A 404 -15.42 17.02 -7.36
N ILE A 405 -14.67 16.03 -6.88
CA ILE A 405 -14.02 15.04 -7.74
C ILE A 405 -15.05 14.28 -8.59
N GLU A 406 -16.23 13.96 -8.05
CA GLU A 406 -17.31 13.33 -8.81
C GLU A 406 -17.78 14.21 -9.98
N SER A 407 -17.95 15.52 -9.74
CA SER A 407 -18.34 16.48 -10.77
C SER A 407 -17.26 16.63 -11.84
N ILE A 408 -15.99 16.59 -11.44
CA ILE A 408 -14.85 16.61 -12.37
C ILE A 408 -14.86 15.34 -13.24
N ILE A 409 -15.04 14.16 -12.65
CA ILE A 409 -15.16 12.89 -13.37
C ILE A 409 -16.29 12.98 -14.40
N GLU A 410 -17.49 13.37 -13.97
CA GLU A 410 -18.65 13.50 -14.86
C GLU A 410 -18.41 14.49 -16.01
N SER A 411 -17.77 15.63 -15.71
CA SER A 411 -17.47 16.67 -16.69
C SER A 411 -16.45 16.20 -17.72
N ILE A 412 -15.41 15.47 -17.30
CA ILE A 412 -14.41 14.90 -18.23
C ILE A 412 -15.09 13.92 -19.18
N TYR A 413 -15.88 12.97 -18.68
CA TYR A 413 -16.56 12.00 -19.54
C TYR A 413 -17.58 12.66 -20.49
N THR A 414 -18.28 13.70 -20.02
CA THR A 414 -19.18 14.48 -20.86
C THR A 414 -18.42 15.15 -22.00
N GLU A 415 -17.29 15.79 -21.72
CA GLU A 415 -16.51 16.47 -22.76
C GLU A 415 -15.81 15.49 -23.71
N ARG A 416 -15.36 14.31 -23.23
CA ARG A 416 -14.90 13.20 -24.08
C ARG A 416 -15.97 12.84 -25.10
N LEU A 417 -17.21 12.61 -24.66
CA LEU A 417 -18.32 12.27 -25.55
C LEU A 417 -18.69 13.40 -26.51
N ASN A 418 -18.62 14.66 -26.07
CA ASN A 418 -18.84 15.85 -26.92
C ASN A 418 -17.80 15.96 -28.04
N ILE A 419 -16.56 15.55 -27.81
CA ILE A 419 -15.52 15.52 -28.85
C ILE A 419 -15.80 14.37 -29.82
N ILE A 420 -16.14 13.19 -29.30
CA ILE A 420 -16.47 12.02 -30.12
C ILE A 420 -17.68 12.27 -31.03
N SER A 421 -18.72 12.95 -30.54
CA SER A 421 -19.92 13.25 -31.34
C SER A 421 -19.64 14.15 -32.56
N LYS A 422 -18.53 14.90 -32.58
CA LYS A 422 -18.11 15.69 -33.75
C LYS A 422 -17.51 14.80 -34.84
N SER A 423 -16.73 13.79 -34.44
CA SER A 423 -16.11 12.83 -35.36
C SER A 423 -17.09 11.75 -35.83
N TYR A 424 -18.03 11.38 -34.96
CA TYR A 424 -19.06 10.38 -35.19
C TYR A 424 -20.44 10.93 -34.77
N PRO A 425 -21.10 11.73 -35.62
CA PRO A 425 -22.36 12.37 -35.27
C PRO A 425 -23.46 11.35 -34.95
N PRO A 426 -24.14 11.46 -33.79
CA PRO A 426 -25.22 10.54 -33.41
C PRO A 426 -26.44 10.60 -34.33
N ASN A 427 -26.59 11.71 -35.05
CA ASN A 427 -27.63 11.95 -36.05
C ASN A 427 -27.13 11.77 -37.50
N SER A 428 -25.99 11.09 -37.70
CA SER A 428 -25.48 10.81 -39.04
C SER A 428 -26.46 9.96 -39.84
N SER A 429 -26.58 10.24 -41.15
CA SER A 429 -27.33 9.39 -42.07
C SER A 429 -26.64 8.05 -42.36
N ASN A 430 -25.37 7.88 -41.98
CA ASN A 430 -24.65 6.61 -42.10
C ASN A 430 -24.85 5.78 -40.82
N PRO A 431 -25.58 4.63 -40.88
CA PRO A 431 -25.85 3.80 -39.71
C PRO A 431 -24.57 3.26 -39.03
N GLY A 432 -23.50 3.06 -39.80
CA GLY A 432 -22.21 2.61 -39.25
C GLY A 432 -21.57 3.66 -38.35
N ILE A 433 -21.71 4.95 -38.67
CA ILE A 433 -21.22 6.06 -37.83
C ILE A 433 -22.02 6.13 -36.53
N VAL A 434 -23.35 5.98 -36.61
CA VAL A 434 -24.23 5.98 -35.43
C VAL A 434 -23.94 4.78 -34.52
N SER A 435 -23.72 3.59 -35.12
CA SER A 435 -23.33 2.38 -34.38
C SER A 435 -22.00 2.56 -33.65
N LEU A 436 -21.00 3.15 -34.30
CA LEU A 436 -19.70 3.42 -33.68
C LEU A 436 -19.82 4.44 -32.53
N TYR A 437 -20.58 5.51 -32.72
CA TYR A 437 -20.86 6.47 -31.64
C TYR A 437 -21.51 5.78 -30.43
N ASN A 438 -22.53 4.95 -30.66
CA ASN A 438 -23.23 4.26 -29.57
C ASN A 438 -22.30 3.28 -28.83
N GLY A 439 -21.46 2.53 -29.55
CA GLY A 439 -20.46 1.66 -28.94
C GLY A 439 -19.47 2.42 -28.05
N ILE A 440 -18.92 3.53 -28.54
CA ILE A 440 -18.01 4.39 -27.77
C ILE A 440 -18.73 4.98 -26.56
N LYS A 441 -19.98 5.45 -26.73
CA LYS A 441 -20.80 6.00 -25.65
C LYS A 441 -21.00 4.97 -24.53
N THR A 442 -21.43 3.74 -24.86
CA THR A 442 -21.61 2.68 -23.86
C THR A 442 -20.32 2.36 -23.12
N ARG A 443 -19.19 2.27 -23.83
CA ARG A 443 -17.87 2.07 -23.20
C ARG A 443 -17.54 3.19 -22.20
N LEU A 444 -17.72 4.46 -22.60
CA LEU A 444 -17.45 5.61 -21.74
C LEU A 444 -18.40 5.67 -20.53
N GLU A 445 -19.66 5.25 -20.69
CA GLU A 445 -20.61 5.17 -19.57
C GLU A 445 -20.21 4.08 -18.56
N ASN A 446 -19.81 2.90 -19.04
CA ASN A 446 -19.31 1.82 -18.19
C ASN A 446 -18.05 2.25 -17.42
N GLU A 447 -17.08 2.80 -18.14
CA GLU A 447 -15.83 3.28 -17.57
C GLU A 447 -16.07 4.36 -16.51
N LYS A 448 -16.92 5.35 -16.80
CA LYS A 448 -17.30 6.40 -15.84
C LYS A 448 -17.91 5.81 -14.56
N ASN A 449 -18.86 4.89 -14.71
CA ASN A 449 -19.54 4.28 -13.56
C ASN A 449 -18.55 3.50 -12.68
N GLU A 450 -17.58 2.84 -13.30
CA GLU A 450 -16.52 2.16 -12.58
C GLU A 450 -15.58 3.12 -11.86
N ILE A 451 -15.12 4.18 -12.52
CA ILE A 451 -14.28 5.21 -11.91
C ILE A 451 -14.98 5.82 -10.69
N LEU A 452 -16.25 6.21 -10.81
CA LEU A 452 -17.03 6.76 -9.70
C LEU A 452 -17.19 5.76 -8.55
N ARG A 453 -17.38 4.47 -8.86
CA ARG A 453 -17.50 3.41 -7.84
C ARG A 453 -16.18 3.20 -7.10
N ILE A 454 -15.06 3.14 -7.82
CA ILE A 454 -13.73 2.97 -7.21
C ILE A 454 -13.39 4.20 -6.38
N TYR A 455 -13.63 5.41 -6.89
CA TYR A 455 -13.44 6.65 -6.14
C TYR A 455 -14.18 6.62 -4.80
N LYS A 456 -15.46 6.22 -4.79
CA LYS A 456 -16.22 6.07 -3.53
C LYS A 456 -15.61 5.03 -2.60
N ARG A 457 -15.07 3.92 -3.14
CA ARG A 457 -14.37 2.90 -2.36
C ARG A 457 -13.05 3.44 -1.77
N GLU A 458 -12.31 4.26 -2.50
CA GLU A 458 -11.09 4.92 -1.99
C GLU A 458 -11.36 5.85 -0.80
N LEU A 459 -12.58 6.39 -0.69
CA LEU A 459 -13.00 7.19 0.46
C LEU A 459 -13.52 6.35 1.64
N SER A 460 -14.04 5.15 1.37
CA SER A 460 -14.72 4.32 2.39
C SER A 460 -13.83 3.26 3.02
N TYR A 461 -12.85 2.75 2.27
CA TYR A 461 -11.89 1.75 2.69
C TYR A 461 -10.57 2.37 3.05
#